data_AF-A0A8W8MHA7-F1
#
_entry.id   AF-A0A8W8MHA7-F1
#
_cell.length_a   1.000
_cell.length_b   1.000
_cell.length_c   1.000
_cell.angle_alpha   90.00
_cell.angle_beta   90.00
_cell.angle_gamma   90.00
#
_symmetry.space_group_name_H-M   'P 1'
#
loop_
_entity.id
_entity.type
_entity.pdbx_description
1 polymer ?
#
loop_
_entity_poly.entity_id
_entity_poly.type
_entity_poly.pdbx_seq_one_letter_code
_entity_poly.pdbx_strand_id
1 'polypeptide(L)'
;MTTNNRVLLSGVLVGSALAASYYGDYNFSPLELVTLTTVVLVLNFPRKVSPESCTAPGYMADPVLGCYRLYTERESNTGARQQCANDGGRLLLMNSEAEYERLKSLMGIEKFRFLAMVN
;
A
#
# COMPACT_ATOMS: atom_id res chain seq x y z
N MET A 1 0.27 -7.77 -3.11
CA MET A 1 0.37 -8.61 -1.90
C MET A 1 -0.74 -8.24 -0.93
N THR A 2 -1.64 -9.17 -0.61
CA THR A 2 -2.72 -9.00 0.37
C THR A 2 -2.17 -9.08 1.81
N THR A 3 -2.89 -8.51 2.79
CA THR A 3 -2.49 -8.48 4.21
C THR A 3 -2.18 -9.87 4.78
N ASN A 4 -2.97 -10.88 4.41
CA ASN A 4 -2.77 -12.28 4.84
C ASN A 4 -1.40 -12.83 4.41
N ASN A 5 -0.94 -12.49 3.21
CA ASN A 5 0.36 -12.96 2.72
C ASN A 5 1.52 -12.32 3.50
N ARG A 6 1.37 -11.07 3.95
CA ARG A 6 2.43 -10.35 4.69
C ARG A 6 2.62 -10.88 6.11
N VAL A 7 1.52 -11.17 6.81
CA VAL A 7 1.58 -11.73 8.17
C VAL A 7 2.22 -13.12 8.15
N LEU A 8 1.81 -13.98 7.19
CA LEU A 8 2.43 -15.30 6.98
C LEU A 8 3.93 -15.19 6.68
N LEU A 9 4.32 -14.30 5.77
CA LEU A 9 5.73 -14.03 5.48
C LEU A 9 6.50 -13.59 6.73
N SER A 10 5.95 -12.66 7.52
CA SER A 10 6.61 -12.19 8.75
C SER A 10 6.78 -13.29 9.79
N GLY A 11 5.77 -14.16 9.94
CA GLY A 11 5.82 -15.29 10.86
C GLY A 11 6.86 -16.32 10.46
N VAL A 12 6.94 -16.66 9.16
CA VAL A 12 7.96 -17.59 8.64
C VAL A 12 9.36 -17.03 8.86
N LEU A 13 9.56 -15.73 8.61
CA LEU A 13 10.86 -15.06 8.69
C LEU A 13 11.37 -14.97 10.14
N VAL A 14 10.49 -14.64 11.09
CA VAL A 14 10.84 -14.62 12.53
C VAL A 14 11.02 -16.04 13.08
N GLY A 15 10.15 -16.97 12.69
CA GLY A 15 10.22 -18.36 13.14
C GLY A 15 11.51 -19.06 12.70
N SER A 16 11.93 -18.89 11.45
CA SER A 16 13.19 -19.45 10.95
C SER A 16 14.42 -18.82 11.59
N ALA A 17 14.42 -17.50 11.77
CA ALA A 17 15.48 -16.76 12.45
C ALA A 17 15.66 -17.23 13.90
N LEU A 18 14.56 -17.37 14.66
CA LEU A 18 14.59 -17.86 16.04
C LEU A 18 15.03 -19.32 16.13
N ALA A 19 14.55 -20.17 15.22
CA ALA A 19 14.94 -21.58 15.17
C ALA A 19 16.45 -21.74 14.94
N ALA A 20 17.01 -21.03 13.96
CA ALA A 20 18.45 -21.06 13.68
C ALA A 20 19.28 -20.63 14.90
N SER A 21 18.80 -19.65 15.66
CA SER A 21 19.47 -19.22 16.89
C SER A 21 19.34 -20.21 18.04
N TYR A 22 18.15 -20.80 18.23
CA TYR A 22 17.92 -21.81 19.27
C TYR A 22 18.76 -23.07 19.08
N TYR A 23 18.95 -23.53 17.84
CA TYR A 23 19.80 -24.69 17.53
C TYR A 23 21.30 -24.37 17.58
N GLY A 24 21.69 -23.14 17.92
CA GLY A 24 23.09 -22.71 18.05
C GLY A 24 23.81 -22.48 16.71
N ASP A 25 23.06 -22.48 15.61
CA ASP A 25 23.59 -22.26 14.24
C ASP A 25 23.80 -20.77 13.96
N TYR A 26 23.18 -19.88 14.76
CA TYR A 26 23.28 -18.44 14.56
C TYR A 26 23.19 -17.63 15.87
N ASN A 27 24.14 -16.73 16.11
CA ASN A 27 24.04 -15.74 17.18
C ASN A 27 23.80 -14.36 16.59
N PHE A 28 22.65 -13.77 16.87
CA PHE A 28 22.31 -12.43 16.40
C PHE A 28 23.19 -11.37 17.05
N SER A 29 23.81 -10.54 16.23
CA SER A 29 24.37 -9.28 16.71
C SER A 29 23.23 -8.28 17.03
N PRO A 30 23.48 -7.27 17.87
CA PRO A 30 22.48 -6.24 18.18
C PRO A 30 21.95 -5.53 16.93
N LEU A 31 22.80 -5.33 15.91
CA LEU A 31 22.41 -4.66 14.67
C LEU A 31 21.46 -5.50 13.83
N GLU A 32 21.68 -6.82 13.79
CA GLU A 32 20.81 -7.75 13.07
C GLU A 32 19.46 -7.90 13.74
N LEU A 33 19.43 -7.87 15.08
CA LEU A 33 18.18 -7.87 15.83
C LEU A 33 17.35 -6.61 15.55
N VAL A 34 18.01 -5.44 15.49
CA VAL A 34 17.37 -4.18 15.07
C VAL A 34 16.87 -4.27 13.64
N THR A 35 17.64 -4.88 12.74
CA THR A 35 17.25 -5.05 11.33
C THR A 35 16.06 -6.00 11.19
N LEU A 36 16.06 -7.13 11.90
CA LEU A 36 14.97 -8.10 11.89
C LEU A 36 13.67 -7.46 12.42
N THR A 37 13.75 -6.76 13.55
CA THR A 37 12.59 -6.09 14.15
C THR A 37 12.03 -4.98 13.26
N THR A 38 12.89 -4.18 12.63
CA THR A 38 12.44 -3.16 11.67
C THR A 38 11.79 -3.79 10.43
N VAL A 39 12.33 -4.88 9.89
CA VAL A 39 11.70 -5.63 8.79
C VAL A 39 10.32 -6.16 9.20
N VAL A 40 10.19 -6.74 10.39
CA VAL A 40 8.91 -7.24 10.92
C VAL A 40 7.89 -6.10 11.06
N LEU A 41 8.32 -4.96 11.59
CA LEU A 41 7.47 -3.78 11.75
C LEU A 41 6.99 -3.24 10.40
N VAL A 42 7.85 -3.15 9.39
CA VAL A 42 7.47 -2.69 8.05
C VAL A 42 6.53 -3.67 7.34
N LEU A 43 6.74 -4.98 7.54
CA LEU A 43 5.88 -6.00 6.95
C LEU A 43 4.46 -6.01 7.55
N ASN A 44 4.37 -5.86 8.89
CA ASN A 44 3.09 -5.90 9.62
C ASN A 44 2.38 -4.55 9.62
N PHE A 45 3.13 -3.46 9.64
CA PHE A 45 2.64 -2.09 9.66
C PHE A 45 3.20 -1.31 8.47
N PRO A 46 2.68 -1.55 7.26
CA PRO A 46 3.06 -0.71 6.12
C PRO A 46 2.76 0.74 6.48
N ARG A 47 3.75 1.62 6.28
CA ARG A 47 3.56 3.06 6.49
C ARG A 47 2.34 3.51 5.68
N LYS A 48 1.44 4.27 6.32
CA LYS A 48 0.52 5.13 5.57
C LYS A 48 1.39 6.15 4.83
N VAL A 49 1.28 6.17 3.50
CA VAL A 49 1.97 7.14 2.66
C VAL A 49 1.61 8.53 3.18
N SER A 50 2.62 9.33 3.50
CA SER A 50 2.41 10.71 3.95
C SER A 50 1.78 11.51 2.79
N PRO A 51 0.81 12.38 3.03
CA PRO A 51 0.17 13.20 1.99
C PRO A 51 1.12 14.17 1.25
N GLU A 52 2.40 14.27 1.61
CA GLU A 52 3.38 15.11 0.91
C GLU A 52 4.10 14.46 -0.28
N SER A 53 3.80 13.19 -0.63
CA SER A 53 4.62 12.44 -1.63
C SER A 53 3.94 12.12 -2.97
N CYS A 54 2.87 12.80 -3.35
CA CYS A 54 2.24 12.55 -4.66
C CYS A 54 3.08 13.20 -5.77
N THR A 55 4.11 12.49 -6.24
CA THR A 55 5.07 12.97 -7.26
C THR A 55 4.48 12.92 -8.67
N ALA A 56 3.43 12.13 -8.89
CA ALA A 56 2.81 11.98 -10.20
C ALA A 56 1.96 13.23 -10.58
N PRO A 57 2.11 13.78 -11.79
CA PRO A 57 1.40 14.99 -12.19
C PRO A 57 -0.11 14.78 -12.21
N GLY A 58 -0.84 15.66 -11.52
CA GLY A 58 -2.30 15.61 -11.42
C GLY A 58 -2.83 14.68 -10.33
N TYR A 59 -1.96 14.09 -9.50
CA TYR A 59 -2.38 13.35 -8.31
C TYR A 59 -2.52 14.28 -7.10
N MET A 60 -3.59 14.07 -6.35
CA MET A 60 -3.92 14.78 -5.13
C MET A 60 -3.71 13.85 -3.95
N ALA A 61 -3.22 14.40 -2.85
CA ALA A 61 -3.08 13.66 -1.61
C ALA A 61 -4.37 13.69 -0.81
N ASP A 62 -4.81 12.52 -0.32
CA ASP A 62 -5.90 12.40 0.64
C ASP A 62 -5.45 11.56 1.85
N PRO A 63 -5.79 11.97 3.09
CA PRO A 63 -5.43 11.21 4.29
C PRO A 63 -6.01 9.79 4.35
N VAL A 64 -7.10 9.54 3.61
CA VAL A 64 -7.83 8.27 3.60
C VAL A 64 -7.54 7.50 2.32
N LEU A 65 -7.61 8.13 1.15
CA LEU A 65 -7.40 7.47 -0.15
C LEU A 65 -5.93 7.42 -0.59
N GLY A 66 -5.01 8.10 0.09
CA GLY A 66 -3.62 8.23 -0.34
C GLY A 66 -3.47 9.16 -1.55
N CYS A 67 -2.51 8.88 -2.44
CA CYS A 67 -2.34 9.65 -3.67
C CYS A 67 -3.33 9.17 -4.72
N TYR A 68 -4.29 10.02 -5.09
CA TYR A 68 -5.33 9.69 -6.04
C TYR A 68 -5.47 10.69 -7.17
N ARG A 69 -6.01 10.25 -8.30
CA ARG A 69 -6.39 11.10 -9.43
C ARG A 69 -7.76 10.72 -9.96
N LEU A 70 -8.58 11.74 -10.21
CA LEU A 70 -9.90 11.59 -10.81
C LEU A 70 -9.79 11.80 -12.32
N TYR A 71 -10.37 10.86 -13.07
CA TYR A 71 -10.47 10.97 -14.52
C TYR A 71 -11.93 11.13 -14.92
N THR A 72 -12.23 12.18 -15.66
CA THR A 72 -13.57 12.50 -16.16
C THR A 72 -13.85 11.87 -17.52
N GLU A 73 -12.80 11.49 -18.24
CA GLU A 73 -12.86 10.85 -19.55
C GLU A 73 -13.34 9.41 -19.44
N ARG A 74 -14.07 8.97 -20.47
CA ARG A 74 -14.59 7.61 -20.52
C ARG A 74 -13.53 6.71 -21.14
N GLU A 75 -13.01 5.82 -20.34
CA GLU A 75 -12.07 4.79 -20.78
C GLU A 75 -12.66 3.39 -20.71
N SER A 76 -12.07 2.48 -21.49
CA SER A 76 -12.33 1.05 -21.34
C SER A 76 -11.73 0.55 -20.03
N ASN A 77 -12.25 -0.55 -19.45
CA ASN A 77 -11.70 -1.08 -18.19
C ASN A 77 -10.20 -1.41 -18.31
N THR A 78 -9.79 -1.95 -19.46
CA THR A 78 -8.40 -2.25 -19.79
C THR A 78 -7.57 -0.99 -19.98
N GLY A 79 -8.09 0.02 -20.69
CA GLY A 79 -7.44 1.32 -20.89
C GLY A 79 -7.19 2.03 -19.56
N ALA A 80 -8.21 2.12 -18.71
CA ALA A 80 -8.11 2.74 -17.39
C ALA A 80 -7.08 2.02 -16.50
N ARG A 81 -7.04 0.68 -16.52
CA ARG A 81 -6.02 -0.10 -15.79
C ARG A 81 -4.61 0.20 -16.30
N GLN A 82 -4.43 0.25 -17.62
CA GLN A 82 -3.13 0.53 -18.21
C GLN A 82 -2.67 1.95 -17.88
N GLN A 83 -3.58 2.93 -17.93
CA GLN A 83 -3.28 4.32 -17.58
C GLN A 83 -2.84 4.46 -16.11
N CYS A 84 -3.55 3.81 -15.18
CA CYS A 84 -3.14 3.77 -13.78
C CYS A 84 -1.77 3.10 -13.61
N ALA A 85 -1.51 2.02 -14.35
CA ALA A 85 -0.24 1.29 -14.28
C ALA A 85 0.94 2.10 -14.82
N ASN A 86 0.72 2.92 -15.88
CA ASN A 86 1.73 3.82 -16.42
C ASN A 86 2.17 4.88 -15.40
N ASP A 87 1.27 5.29 -14.51
CA ASP A 87 1.55 6.22 -13.41
C ASP A 87 2.16 5.54 -12.17
N GLY A 88 2.47 4.23 -12.25
CA GLY A 88 2.97 3.44 -11.12
C GLY A 88 1.89 3.04 -10.10
N GLY A 89 0.61 3.24 -10.45
CA GLY A 89 -0.54 3.01 -9.60
C GLY A 89 -1.45 1.88 -10.07
N ARG A 90 -2.67 1.88 -9.54
CA ARG A 90 -3.75 0.97 -9.91
C ARG A 90 -5.10 1.66 -9.79
N LEU A 91 -6.14 1.07 -10.38
CA LEU A 91 -7.52 1.50 -10.12
C LEU A 91 -7.85 1.40 -8.63
N LEU A 92 -8.70 2.32 -8.16
CA LEU A 92 -9.22 2.32 -6.80
C LEU A 92 -9.72 0.93 -6.42
N LEU A 93 -9.17 0.40 -5.33
CA LEU A 93 -9.64 -0.81 -4.70
C LEU A 93 -10.04 -0.42 -3.29
N MET A 94 -11.35 -0.42 -3.02
CA MET A 94 -11.88 -0.06 -1.70
C MET A 94 -11.66 -1.20 -0.72
N ASN A 95 -10.88 -0.94 0.33
CA ASN A 95 -10.54 -1.92 1.37
C ASN A 95 -11.10 -1.55 2.75
N SER A 96 -11.68 -0.36 2.90
CA SER A 96 -12.28 0.08 4.16
C SER A 96 -13.55 0.92 3.95
N GLU A 97 -14.39 0.93 4.98
CA GLU A 97 -15.60 1.78 5.02
C GLU A 97 -15.24 3.27 4.97
N ALA A 98 -14.11 3.67 5.58
CA ALA A 98 -13.62 5.04 5.52
C ALA A 98 -13.30 5.49 4.09
N GLU A 99 -12.66 4.64 3.27
CA GLU A 99 -12.40 4.92 1.85
C GLU A 99 -13.71 5.06 1.06
N TYR A 100 -14.71 4.24 1.37
CA TYR A 100 -16.01 4.29 0.71
C TYR A 100 -16.78 5.59 1.00
N GLU A 101 -16.85 6.00 2.27
CA GLU A 101 -17.49 7.27 2.65
C GLU A 101 -16.73 8.47 2.07
N ARG A 102 -15.40 8.40 2.01
CA ARG A 102 -14.61 9.43 1.35
C ARG A 102 -14.90 9.50 -0.15
N LEU A 103 -14.99 8.35 -0.84
CA LEU A 103 -15.34 8.29 -2.26
C LEU A 103 -16.74 8.88 -2.54
N LYS A 104 -17.73 8.57 -1.70
CA LYS A 104 -19.07 9.18 -1.82
C LYS A 104 -19.02 10.70 -1.76
N SER A 105 -18.24 11.25 -0.84
CA SER A 105 -18.08 12.71 -0.74
C SER A 105 -17.50 13.31 -2.02
N LEU A 106 -16.53 12.64 -2.66
CA LEU A 106 -15.93 13.09 -3.92
C LEU A 106 -16.93 13.02 -5.08
N MET A 107 -17.75 11.97 -5.16
CA MET A 107 -18.78 11.85 -6.20
C MET A 107 -19.87 12.92 -6.11
N GLY A 108 -20.12 13.47 -4.91
CA GLY A 108 -21.04 14.58 -4.72
C GLY A 108 -20.47 15.94 -5.16
N ILE A 109 -19.15 16.04 -5.24
CA ILE A 109 -18.44 17.29 -5.59
C ILE A 109 -18.10 17.31 -7.09
N GLU A 110 -17.61 16.20 -7.62
CA GLU A 110 -17.07 16.14 -8.97
C GLU A 110 -17.52 14.87 -9.70
N LYS A 111 -17.88 15.03 -10.98
CA LYS A 111 -18.31 13.91 -11.81
C LYS A 111 -17.12 13.28 -12.51
N PHE A 112 -16.63 12.17 -11.98
CA PHE A 112 -15.56 11.37 -12.57
C PHE A 112 -16.06 10.00 -13.06
N ARG A 113 -15.25 9.33 -13.88
CA ARG A 113 -15.53 8.01 -14.46
C ARG A 113 -14.72 6.91 -13.79
N PHE A 114 -13.47 7.20 -13.46
CA PHE A 114 -12.62 6.29 -12.71
C PHE A 114 -11.64 7.06 -11.82
N LEU A 115 -11.15 6.38 -10.80
CA LEU A 115 -10.20 6.91 -9.83
C LEU A 115 -8.96 6.02 -9.84
N ALA A 116 -7.81 6.64 -10.08
CA ALA A 116 -6.51 6.00 -9.99
C ALA A 116 -5.88 6.27 -8.62
N MET A 117 -5.19 5.29 -8.05
CA MET A 117 -4.42 5.43 -6.82
C MET A 117 -2.98 4.98 -7.04
N VAL A 118 -2.04 5.80 -6.58
CA VAL A 118 -0.61 5.49 -6.52
C VAL A 118 -0.23 5.31 -5.05
N ASN A 119 0.61 4.31 -4.78
CA ASN A 119 0.90 3.82 -3.45
C ASN A 119 2.39 3.98 -3.12
#